data_AF-A0AAU2UTM2-F1
#
_entry.id   AF-A0AAU2UTM2-F1
#
_cell.length_a   1.000
_cell.length_b   1.000
_cell.length_c   1.000
_cell.angle_alpha   90.00
_cell.angle_beta   90.00
_cell.angle_gamma   90.00
#
_symmetry.space_group_name_H-M   'P 1'
#
loop_
_entity.id
_entity.type
_entity.pdbx_description
1 polymer ?
#
loop_
_entity_poly.entity_id
_entity_poly.type
_entity_poly.pdbx_seq_one_letter_code
_entity_poly.pdbx_strand_id
1 'polypeptide(L)'
;MRRLALDDPASTPADVARLARDPEAEVRCRAAEDPRLSPADAVRLLNDPADYVRRTAIRNPQLPARVLAGLLHDRATACAAVTNPAIPIPVLHRILATAAGAS
;
A
#
# COMPACT_ATOMS: atom_id res chain seq x y z
N MET A 1 -10.82 15.98 13.45
CA MET A 1 -9.93 15.63 14.58
C MET A 1 -9.14 14.34 14.32
N ARG A 2 -9.78 13.17 14.10
CA ARG A 2 -9.06 11.87 13.95
C ARG A 2 -8.02 11.81 12.83
N ARG A 3 -8.26 12.50 11.70
CA ARG A 3 -7.33 12.59 10.57
C ARG A 3 -6.00 13.27 10.91
N LEU A 4 -6.05 14.31 11.76
CA LEU A 4 -4.88 15.11 12.16
C LEU A 4 -4.08 14.42 13.27
N ALA A 5 -4.61 13.36 13.89
CA ALA A 5 -3.94 12.66 14.97
C ALA A 5 -2.60 12.06 14.53
N LEU A 6 -2.41 11.77 13.25
CA LEU A 6 -1.13 11.28 12.70
C LEU A 6 -0.08 12.38 12.55
N ASP A 7 -0.52 13.64 12.42
CA ASP A 7 0.33 14.81 12.27
C ASP A 7 0.86 15.30 13.65
N ASP A 8 0.35 14.73 14.75
CA ASP A 8 0.82 15.01 16.11
C ASP A 8 2.21 14.40 16.34
N PRO A 9 3.22 15.17 16.78
CA PRO A 9 4.54 14.66 17.14
C PRO A 9 4.53 13.55 18.19
N ALA A 10 3.51 13.50 19.06
CA ALA A 10 3.33 12.47 20.06
C ALA A 10 2.69 11.18 19.50
N SER A 11 2.22 11.18 18.25
CA SER A 11 1.60 10.02 17.62
C SER A 11 2.56 8.85 17.53
N THR A 12 2.06 7.67 17.89
CA THR A 12 2.84 6.43 17.90
C THR A 12 2.50 5.52 16.72
N PRO A 13 3.33 4.51 16.39
CA PRO A 13 2.95 3.46 15.45
C PRO A 13 1.67 2.70 15.85
N ALA A 14 1.39 2.61 17.15
CA ALA A 14 0.15 1.99 17.65
C ALA A 14 -1.09 2.83 17.28
N ASP A 15 -0.96 4.17 17.25
CA ASP A 15 -2.02 5.05 16.77
C ASP A 15 -2.30 4.85 15.27
N VAL A 16 -1.25 4.69 14.47
CA VAL A 16 -1.38 4.36 13.04
C VAL A 16 -2.11 3.04 12.86
N ALA A 17 -1.72 1.99 13.60
CA ALA A 17 -2.38 0.69 13.54
C ALA A 17 -3.87 0.78 13.95
N ARG A 18 -4.19 1.59 14.97
CA ARG A 18 -5.58 1.86 15.37
C ARG A 18 -6.36 2.57 14.27
N LEU A 19 -5.79 3.63 13.69
CA LEU A 19 -6.44 4.42 12.63
C LEU A 19 -6.57 3.66 11.31
N ALA A 20 -5.71 2.69 11.03
CA ALA A 20 -5.86 1.78 9.90
C ALA A 20 -7.13 0.92 9.99
N ARG A 21 -7.75 0.80 11.17
CA ARG A 21 -9.00 0.07 11.41
C ARG A 21 -10.19 1.00 11.65
N ASP A 22 -10.01 2.31 11.45
CA ASP A 22 -11.06 3.29 11.67
C ASP A 22 -12.28 3.03 10.74
N PRO A 23 -13.53 3.22 11.22
CA PRO A 23 -14.70 3.07 10.36
C PRO A 23 -14.69 4.00 9.15
N GLU A 24 -14.05 5.17 9.24
CA GLU A 24 -13.97 6.14 8.16
C GLU A 24 -12.84 5.80 7.19
N ALA A 25 -13.20 5.58 5.93
CA ALA A 25 -12.25 5.16 4.90
C ALA A 25 -11.16 6.21 4.60
N GLU A 26 -11.46 7.50 4.76
CA GLU A 26 -10.47 8.58 4.61
C GLU A 26 -9.39 8.52 5.70
N VAL A 27 -9.77 8.15 6.93
CA VAL A 27 -8.82 7.95 8.04
C VAL A 27 -7.95 6.73 7.78
N ARG A 28 -8.53 5.63 7.28
CA ARG A 28 -7.76 4.45 6.88
C ARG A 28 -6.79 4.74 5.74
N CYS A 29 -7.18 5.56 4.76
CA CYS A 29 -6.29 6.00 3.68
C CYS A 29 -5.09 6.77 4.22
N ARG A 30 -5.33 7.72 5.14
CA ARG A 30 -4.25 8.46 5.82
C ARG A 30 -3.32 7.55 6.60
N ALA A 31 -3.85 6.54 7.30
CA ALA A 31 -3.01 5.53 7.94
C ALA A 31 -2.23 4.68 6.93
N ALA A 32 -2.79 4.41 5.74
CA ALA A 32 -2.12 3.69 4.66
C ALA A 32 -0.88 4.44 4.08
N GLU A 33 -0.92 5.77 4.11
CA GLU A 33 0.16 6.67 3.67
C GLU A 33 1.27 6.82 4.73
N ASP A 34 0.99 6.47 5.98
CA ASP A 34 1.93 6.69 7.07
C ASP A 34 3.10 5.70 7.00
N PRO A 35 4.37 6.18 7.01
CA PRO A 35 5.54 5.32 6.91
C PRO A 35 5.76 4.43 8.16
N ARG A 36 5.06 4.70 9.26
CA ARG A 36 5.10 3.88 10.48
C ARG A 36 4.09 2.73 10.45
N LEU A 37 3.22 2.66 9.45
CA LEU A 37 2.25 1.57 9.31
C LEU A 37 2.98 0.24 9.16
N SER A 38 2.59 -0.76 9.96
CA SER A 38 3.23 -2.07 9.91
C SER A 38 2.98 -2.79 8.57
N PRO A 39 3.90 -3.68 8.13
CA PRO A 39 3.68 -4.51 6.95
C PRO A 39 2.39 -5.34 7.03
N ALA A 40 2.05 -5.85 8.23
CA ALA A 40 0.86 -6.65 8.45
C ALA A 40 -0.43 -5.82 8.26
N ASP A 41 -0.45 -4.59 8.77
CA ASP A 41 -1.58 -3.69 8.58
C ASP A 41 -1.69 -3.21 7.13
N ALA A 42 -0.57 -2.95 6.46
CA ALA A 42 -0.56 -2.62 5.03
C ALA A 42 -1.16 -3.75 4.19
N VAL A 43 -0.79 -5.01 4.47
CA VAL A 43 -1.36 -6.19 3.81
C VAL A 43 -2.86 -6.32 4.08
N ARG A 44 -3.32 -6.04 5.30
CA ARG A 44 -4.75 -6.05 5.63
C ARG A 44 -5.53 -5.03 4.79
N LEU A 45 -4.98 -3.82 4.61
CA LEU A 45 -5.61 -2.76 3.83
C LEU A 45 -5.70 -3.06 2.32
N LEU A 46 -4.99 -4.07 1.81
CA LEU A 46 -5.18 -4.54 0.43
C LEU A 46 -6.58 -5.12 0.20
N ASN A 47 -7.28 -5.53 1.26
CA ASN A 47 -8.65 -6.03 1.23
C ASN A 47 -9.67 -4.99 1.72
N ASP A 48 -9.30 -3.70 1.78
CA ASP A 48 -10.20 -2.66 2.24
C ASP A 48 -11.45 -2.54 1.33
N PRO A 49 -12.65 -2.30 1.87
CA PRO A 49 -13.84 -2.08 1.04
C PRO A 49 -13.71 -0.87 0.11
N ALA A 50 -12.98 0.17 0.52
CA ALA A 50 -12.78 1.36 -0.29
C ALA A 50 -11.62 1.18 -1.28
N ASP A 51 -11.89 1.38 -2.58
CA ASP A 51 -10.90 1.21 -3.64
C ASP A 51 -9.67 2.09 -3.49
N TYR A 52 -9.88 3.37 -3.12
CA TYR A 52 -8.77 4.29 -2.93
C TYR A 52 -7.85 3.87 -1.77
N VAL A 53 -8.39 3.28 -0.69
CA VAL A 53 -7.59 2.75 0.42
C VAL A 53 -6.73 1.58 -0.07
N ARG A 54 -7.31 0.66 -0.85
CA ARG A 54 -6.57 -0.46 -1.45
C ARG A 54 -5.43 0.04 -2.34
N ARG A 55 -5.69 1.02 -3.22
CA ARG A 55 -4.67 1.58 -4.12
C ARG A 55 -3.54 2.26 -3.37
N THR A 56 -3.86 2.97 -2.29
CA THR A 56 -2.84 3.56 -1.40
C THR A 56 -2.03 2.47 -0.71
N ALA A 57 -2.67 1.44 -0.17
CA ALA A 57 -1.99 0.31 0.46
C ALA A 57 -1.07 -0.44 -0.52
N ILE A 58 -1.48 -0.63 -1.78
CA ILE A 58 -0.65 -1.22 -2.84
C ILE A 58 0.65 -0.46 -3.05
N ARG A 59 0.71 0.85 -2.78
CA ARG A 59 1.91 1.67 -2.93
C ARG A 59 2.75 1.77 -1.66
N ASN A 60 2.38 1.09 -0.58
CA ASN A 60 3.13 1.15 0.67
C ASN A 60 4.51 0.46 0.50
N PRO A 61 5.62 1.15 0.84
CA PRO A 61 6.98 0.63 0.66
C PRO A 61 7.31 -0.56 1.57
N GLN A 62 6.51 -0.81 2.61
CA GLN A 62 6.73 -1.90 3.55
C GLN A 62 6.01 -3.19 3.17
N LEU A 63 5.34 -3.23 2.00
CA LEU A 63 4.70 -4.46 1.55
C LEU A 63 5.72 -5.58 1.34
N PRO A 64 5.49 -6.80 1.88
CA PRO A 64 6.39 -7.92 1.67
C PRO A 64 6.51 -8.29 0.19
N ALA A 65 7.72 -8.62 -0.26
CA ALA A 65 8.00 -8.97 -1.66
C ALA A 65 7.07 -10.06 -2.22
N ARG A 66 6.71 -11.07 -1.41
CA ARG A 66 5.77 -12.13 -1.83
C ARG A 66 4.37 -11.61 -2.14
N VAL A 67 3.92 -10.58 -1.40
CA VAL A 67 2.60 -9.97 -1.60
C VAL A 67 2.64 -9.10 -2.85
N LEU A 68 3.72 -8.31 -3.02
CA LEU A 68 3.93 -7.52 -4.23
C LEU A 68 3.99 -8.40 -5.50
N ALA A 69 4.66 -9.55 -5.43
CA ALA A 69 4.67 -10.52 -6.51
C ALA A 69 3.25 -10.96 -6.87
N GLY A 70 2.42 -11.31 -5.89
CA GLY A 70 1.01 -11.66 -6.13
C GLY A 70 0.23 -10.51 -6.80
N LEU A 71 0.40 -9.28 -6.31
CA LEU A 71 -0.26 -8.09 -6.88
C LEU A 71 0.18 -7.78 -8.31
N LEU A 72 1.42 -8.14 -8.70
CA LEU A 72 1.92 -7.98 -10.06
C LEU A 72 1.36 -9.04 -11.03
N HIS A 73 0.92 -10.19 -10.52
CA HIS A 73 0.33 -11.26 -11.35
C HIS A 73 -1.17 -11.07 -11.58
N ASP A 74 -1.85 -10.30 -10.75
CA ASP A 74 -3.26 -9.95 -10.94
C ASP A 74 -3.39 -8.69 -11.81
N ARG A 75 -4.09 -8.82 -12.95
CA ARG A 75 -4.35 -7.74 -13.91
C ARG A 75 -5.02 -6.52 -13.27
N ALA A 76 -5.88 -6.72 -12.27
CA ALA A 76 -6.59 -5.63 -11.61
C ALA A 76 -5.64 -4.76 -10.76
N THR A 77 -4.59 -5.35 -10.19
CA THR A 77 -3.68 -4.67 -9.27
C THR A 77 -2.32 -4.35 -9.89
N ALA A 78 -1.94 -5.01 -10.98
CA ALA A 78 -0.61 -4.90 -11.59
C ALA A 78 -0.23 -3.45 -11.93
N CYS A 79 -1.14 -2.67 -12.51
CA CYS A 79 -0.89 -1.26 -12.84
C CYS A 79 -0.61 -0.37 -11.63
N ALA A 80 -1.18 -0.67 -10.46
CA ALA A 80 -0.87 0.05 -9.24
C ALA A 80 0.42 -0.48 -8.61
N ALA A 81 0.58 -1.80 -8.55
CA ALA A 81 1.71 -2.47 -7.93
C ALA A 81 3.04 -2.17 -8.61
N VAL A 82 3.06 -2.06 -9.95
CA VAL A 82 4.25 -1.73 -10.73
C VAL A 82 4.87 -0.37 -10.35
N THR A 83 4.07 0.54 -9.78
CA THR A 83 4.52 1.85 -9.28
C THR A 83 4.92 1.85 -7.81
N ASN A 84 4.92 0.69 -7.14
CA ASN A 84 5.30 0.60 -5.75
C ASN A 84 6.82 0.84 -5.60
N PRO A 85 7.24 1.77 -4.70
CA PRO A 85 8.65 2.13 -4.49
C PRO A 85 9.52 0.99 -3.94
N ALA A 86 8.93 -0.06 -3.36
CA ALA A 86 9.63 -1.26 -2.92
C ALA A 86 10.09 -2.16 -4.08
N ILE A 87 9.62 -1.91 -5.30
CA ILE A 87 10.10 -2.61 -6.50
C ILE A 87 11.36 -1.89 -7.00
N PRO A 88 12.54 -2.55 -7.01
CA PRO A 88 13.75 -1.95 -7.55
C PRO A 88 13.59 -1.66 -9.05
N ILE A 89 14.12 -0.51 -9.50
CA ILE A 89 14.08 -0.09 -10.92
C ILE A 89 14.54 -1.18 -11.91
N PRO A 90 15.61 -1.97 -11.65
CA PRO A 90 15.99 -3.06 -12.56
C PRO A 90 14.92 -4.14 -12.71
N VAL A 91 14.16 -4.41 -11.64
CA VAL A 91 13.04 -5.38 -11.65
C VAL A 91 11.86 -4.80 -12.42
N LEU A 92 11.56 -3.51 -12.21
CA LEU A 92 10.53 -2.79 -12.94
C LEU A 92 10.76 -2.85 -14.46
N HIS A 93 11.98 -2.54 -14.93
CA HIS A 93 12.32 -2.62 -16.35
C HIS A 93 12.14 -4.02 -16.93
N ARG A 94 12.47 -5.06 -16.16
CA ARG A 94 12.27 -6.46 -16.58
C ARG A 94 10.79 -6.78 -16.75
N ILE A 95 9.95 -6.40 -15.79
CA ILE A 95 8.50 -6.62 -15.84
C ILE A 95 7.89 -5.93 -17.07
N LEU A 96 8.27 -4.67 -17.33
CA LEU A 96 7.79 -3.92 -18.49
C LEU A 96 8.24 -4.53 -19.82
N ALA A 97 9.50 -4.98 -19.92
CA ALA A 97 10.03 -5.61 -21.13
C ALA A 97 9.33 -6.94 -21.45
N THR A 98 9.01 -7.75 -20.43
CA THR A 98 8.27 -9.01 -20.62
C THR A 98 6.83 -8.80 -21.09
N ALA A 99 6.19 -7.70 -20.68
CA ALA A 99 4.83 -7.38 -21.14
C ALA A 99 4.81 -6.92 -22.61
N ALA A 100 5.84 -6.20 -23.06
CA ALA A 100 5.95 -5.74 -24.45
C ALA A 100 6.29 -6.86 -25.45
N GLY A 101 7.02 -7.90 -25.02
CA GLY A 101 7.38 -9.05 -25.87
C GLY A 101 6.32 -10.15 -25.95
N ALA A 102 5.23 -10.06 -25.17
CA ALA A 102 4.11 -11.00 -25.18
C ALA A 102 2.96 -10.56 -26.11
N SER A 103 3.20 -9.57 -26.98
CA SER A 103 2.24 -9.01 -27.94
C SER A 103 2.45 -9.58 -29.34
#